data_AF-A0A0F3MB48-F1
#
_entry.id   AF-A0A0F3MB48-F1
#
_cell.length_a   1.000
_cell.length_b   1.000
_cell.length_c   1.000
_cell.angle_alpha   90.00
_cell.angle_beta   90.00
_cell.angle_gamma   90.00
#
_symmetry.space_group_name_H-M   'P 1'
#
loop_
_entity.id
_entity.type
_entity.pdbx_description
1 polymer ?
#
loop_
_entity_poly.entity_id
_entity_poly.type
_entity_poly.pdbx_seq_one_letter_code
_entity_poly.pdbx_strand_id
1 'polypeptide(L)' 'MITFYSESLLNKLFETNVRFNTEIDLDKVEKAIFYAQKYHGQQKRDTGELYYTIH' A
#
# COMPACT_ATOMS: atom_id res chain seq x y z
N MET A 1 -7.50 5.28 -7.61
CA MET A 1 -6.51 6.33 -7.37
C MET A 1 -5.58 5.81 -6.30
N ILE A 2 -4.34 5.47 -6.67
CA ILE A 2 -3.32 5.06 -5.70
C ILE A 2 -3.03 6.29 -4.82
N THR A 3 -2.91 6.09 -3.51
CA THR A 3 -2.64 7.21 -2.59
C THR A 3 -1.15 7.55 -2.61
N PHE A 4 -0.78 8.78 -2.25
CA PHE A 4 0.63 9.18 -2.11
C PHE A 4 1.44 8.21 -1.23
N TYR A 5 0.83 7.70 -0.15
CA TYR A 5 1.45 6.70 0.73
C TYR A 5 1.67 5.35 0.03
N SER A 6 0.71 4.93 -0.79
CA SER A 6 0.81 3.69 -1.57
C SER A 6 1.91 3.78 -2.64
N GLU A 7 2.07 4.93 -3.30
CA GLU A 7 3.17 5.17 -4.26
C GLU A 7 4.53 5.14 -3.55
N SER A 8 4.66 5.81 -2.39
CA SER A 8 5.89 5.79 -1.61
C SER A 8 6.28 4.37 -1.17
N LEU A 9 5.31 3.55 -0.77
CA LEU A 9 5.52 2.15 -0.42
C LEU A 9 6.01 1.34 -1.62
N LEU A 10 5.34 1.45 -2.76
CA LEU A 10 5.72 0.73 -3.98
C LEU A 10 7.15 1.09 -4.43
N ASN A 11 7.52 2.38 -4.36
CA ASN A 11 8.86 2.84 -4.69
C ASN A 11 9.93 2.25 -3.74
N LYS A 12 9.68 2.23 -2.42
CA LYS A 12 10.60 1.62 -1.45
C LYS A 12 10.78 0.12 -1.68
N LEU A 13 9.69 -0.59 -2.01
CA LEU A 13 9.75 -2.03 -2.30
C LEU A 13 10.49 -2.30 -3.62
N PHE A 14 10.28 -1.47 -4.63
CA PHE A 14 11.06 -1.53 -5.87
C PHE A 14 12.55 -1.31 -5.64
N GLU A 15 12.92 -0.27 -4.88
CA GLU A 15 14.31 0.00 -4.50
C GLU A 15 14.93 -1.18 -3.72
N THR A 16 14.14 -1.81 -2.84
CA THR A 16 14.57 -3.00 -2.08
C THR A 16 14.81 -4.20 -2.99
N ASN A 17 13.91 -4.45 -3.95
CA ASN A 17 14.10 -5.48 -4.97
C ASN A 17 15.41 -5.29 -5.73
N VAL A 18 15.64 -4.08 -6.24
CA VAL A 18 16.86 -3.76 -7.01
C VAL A 18 18.11 -3.87 -6.14
N ARG A 19 18.10 -3.27 -4.94
CA ARG A 19 19.29 -3.19 -4.07
C ARG A 19 19.74 -4.54 -3.54
N PHE A 20 18.79 -5.41 -3.19
CA PHE A 20 19.09 -6.68 -2.52
C PHE A 20 18.85 -7.89 -3.41
N ASN A 21 18.50 -7.68 -4.69
CA ASN A 21 18.13 -8.73 -5.63
C ASN A 21 17.08 -9.69 -5.04
N THR A 22 16.04 -9.10 -4.45
CA THR A 22 14.92 -9.82 -3.83
C THR A 22 13.76 -9.97 -4.82
N GLU A 23 12.92 -10.99 -4.60
CA GLU A 23 11.78 -11.30 -5.47
C GLU A 23 10.44 -10.86 -4.85
N ILE A 24 10.32 -9.58 -4.47
CA ILE A 24 9.04 -9.04 -4.03
C ILE A 24 8.14 -8.87 -5.25
N ASP A 25 7.01 -9.59 -5.26
CA ASP A 25 6.00 -9.52 -6.30
C ASP A 25 5.16 -8.23 -6.16
N LEU A 26 5.57 -7.18 -6.87
CA LEU A 26 4.93 -5.86 -6.80
C LEU A 26 3.48 -5.86 -7.31
N ASP A 27 3.15 -6.73 -8.27
CA ASP A 27 1.78 -6.88 -8.78
C ASP A 27 0.82 -7.38 -7.68
N LYS A 28 1.28 -8.34 -6.86
CA LYS A 28 0.51 -8.80 -5.70
C LYS A 28 0.37 -7.72 -4.64
N VAL A 29 1.42 -6.93 -4.40
CA VAL A 29 1.37 -5.80 -3.46
C VAL A 29 0.38 -4.75 -3.92
N GLU A 30 0.40 -4.36 -5.20
CA GLU A 30 -0.55 -3.39 -5.76
C GLU A 30 -2.00 -3.89 -5.65
N LYS A 31 -2.25 -5.17 -5.96
CA LYS A 31 -3.57 -5.79 -5.77
C LYS A 31 -4.02 -5.77 -4.32
N ALA A 32 -3.12 -6.05 -3.37
CA ALA A 32 -3.44 -6.00 -1.94
C ALA A 32 -3.83 -4.58 -1.50
N ILE A 33 -3.07 -3.57 -1.94
CA ILE A 33 -3.39 -2.15 -1.68
C ILE A 33 -4.77 -1.80 -2.26
N PHE A 34 -5.03 -2.19 -3.51
CA PHE A 34 -6.32 -1.96 -4.17
C PHE A 34 -7.49 -2.56 -3.38
N TYR A 35 -7.38 -3.83 -2.96
CA TYR A 35 -8.46 -4.48 -2.21
C TYR A 35 -8.64 -3.87 -0.81
N ALA A 36 -7.55 -3.51 -0.13
CA ALA A 36 -7.64 -2.84 1.16
C ALA A 36 -8.42 -1.52 1.06
N GLN A 37 -8.10 -0.69 0.05
CA GLN A 37 -8.83 0.55 -0.22
C GLN A 37 -10.28 0.30 -0.63
N LYS A 38 -10.53 -0.71 -1.49
CA LYS A 38 -11.87 -1.04 -1.98
C LYS A 38 -12.81 -1.42 -0.83
N TYR A 39 -12.36 -2.25 0.10
CA TYR A 39 -13.22 -2.78 1.15
C TYR A 39 -13.20 -1.94 2.44
N HIS A 40 -12.10 -1.23 2.72
CA HIS A 40 -11.98 -0.39 3.92
C HIS A 40 -12.05 1.12 3.64
N GLY A 41 -12.31 1.52 2.39
CA GLY A 41 -12.31 2.91 1.92
C GLY A 41 -13.21 3.87 2.70
N GLN A 42 -14.29 3.34 3.28
CA GLN A 42 -15.25 4.09 4.09
C GLN A 42 -15.17 3.74 5.58
N GLN A 43 -14.36 2.73 5.94
CA GLN A 43 -14.18 2.35 7.32
C GLN A 43 -13.26 3.35 8.01
N LYS A 44 -13.75 3.88 9.13
CA LYS A 44 -12.97 4.76 9.98
C LYS A 44 -12.55 4.01 11.25
N ARG A 45 -11.37 4.32 11.75
CA ARG A 45 -10.95 3.99 13.12
C ARG A 45 -11.83 4.76 14.10
N ASP A 46 -11.82 4.36 15.37
CA ASP A 46 -12.51 5.11 16.43
C ASP A 46 -11.98 6.56 16.55
N THR A 47 -10.75 6.81 16.09
CA THR A 47 -10.13 8.13 15.98
C THR A 47 -10.66 9.00 14.81
N GLY A 48 -11.48 8.43 13.93
CA GLY A 48 -12.03 9.10 12.74
C GLY A 48 -11.16 9.01 11.48
N GLU A 49 -9.92 8.52 11.59
CA GLU A 49 -9.02 8.27 10.47
C GLU A 49 -9.48 7.10 9.61
N LEU A 50 -9.13 7.09 8.32
CA LEU A 50 -9.44 5.97 7.45
C LEU A 50 -8.67 4.72 7.88
N TYR A 51 -9.33 3.56 7.84
CA TYR A 51 -8.73 2.33 8.36
C TYR A 51 -7.49 1.90 7.55
N TYR A 52 -7.46 2.24 6.26
CA TYR A 52 -6.40 1.88 5.32
C TYR A 52 -5.28 2.92 5.19
N THR A 53 -5.36 4.06 5.89
CA THR A 53 -4.24 5.01 5.96
C THR A 53 -3.24 4.54 7.01
N ILE A 54 -1.98 4.41 6.60
CA ILE A 54 -0.85 4.11 7.46
C ILE A 54 -0.12 5.46 7.64
N HIS A 55 -0.20 6.04 8.84
CA HIS A 55 0.60 7.20 9.25
C HIS A 55 1.94 6.76 9.82
#